data_AF-A0A520XF78-F1
#
_entry.id   AF-A0A520XF78-F1
#
_cell.length_a   1.000
_cell.length_b   1.000
_cell.length_c   1.000
_cell.angle_alpha   90.00
_cell.angle_beta   90.00
_cell.angle_gamma   90.00
#
_symmetry.space_group_name_H-M   'P 1'
#
loop_
_entity.id
_entity.type
_entity.pdbx_description
1 polymer ?
#
loop_
_entity_poly.entity_id
_entity_poly.type
_entity_poly.pdbx_seq_one_letter_code
_entity_poly.pdbx_strand_id
1 'polypeptide(L)'
;FTLGALDRLIAGRMGDPEPGSGTSRLLEHPGLLADKLREEATELGEATTTDEVIHEAADLLYFALVRLRGAGARLEDVEAELRRRNARVRRRPMISKEAL
;
A
#
# COMPACT_ATOMS: atom_id res chain seq x y z
N PHE A 1 2.24 -14.44 8.53
CA PHE A 1 1.46 -13.20 8.69
C PHE A 1 0.67 -12.95 7.39
N THR A 2 -0.49 -12.28 7.39
CA THR A 2 -1.30 -12.04 6.16
C THR A 2 -1.62 -10.55 6.00
N LEU A 3 -1.95 -10.10 4.79
CA LEU A 3 -2.36 -8.71 4.55
C LEU A 3 -3.61 -8.34 5.37
N GLY A 4 -4.58 -9.25 5.51
CA GLY A 4 -5.74 -9.01 6.37
C GLY A 4 -5.38 -8.90 7.86
N ALA A 5 -4.36 -9.63 8.33
CA ALA A 5 -3.86 -9.47 9.69
C ALA A 5 -3.14 -8.12 9.87
N LEU A 6 -2.34 -7.70 8.88
CA LEU A 6 -1.69 -6.39 8.86
C LEU A 6 -2.71 -5.25 8.90
N ASP A 7 -3.73 -5.34 8.04
CA ASP A 7 -4.80 -4.36 7.92
C ASP A 7 -5.59 -4.20 9.22
N ARG A 8 -5.78 -5.28 9.99
CA ARG A 8 -6.38 -5.23 11.32
C ARG A 8 -5.45 -4.62 12.38
N LEU A 9 -4.16 -4.91 12.30
CA LEU A 9 -3.17 -4.32 13.21
C LEU A 9 -3.07 -2.80 13.03
N ILE A 10 -3.02 -2.33 11.78
CA ILE A 10 -3.03 -0.89 11.47
C ILE A 10 -4.32 -0.24 11.99
N ALA A 11 -5.48 -0.86 11.78
CA ALA A 11 -6.75 -0.36 12.32
C ALA A 11 -6.75 -0.28 13.86
N GLY A 12 -6.15 -1.27 14.53
CA GLY A 12 -5.96 -1.25 15.99
C GLY A 12 -5.15 -0.05 16.44
N ARG A 13 -4.05 0.29 15.74
CA ARG A 13 -3.22 1.47 16.04
C ARG A 13 -3.92 2.80 15.84
N MET A 14 -4.96 2.87 15.01
CA MET A 14 -5.77 4.08 14.88
C MET A 14 -6.68 4.32 16.10
N GLY A 15 -7.18 3.24 16.72
CA GLY A 15 -8.03 3.31 17.90
C GLY A 15 -7.26 3.42 19.22
N ASP A 16 -6.05 2.86 19.25
CA ASP A 16 -5.11 2.91 20.37
C ASP A 16 -3.71 3.27 19.85
N PRO A 17 -3.45 4.57 19.57
CA PRO A 17 -2.16 5.01 19.06
C PRO A 17 -1.06 4.75 20.09
N GLU A 18 -0.08 3.94 19.70
CA GLU A 18 1.15 3.79 20.48
C GLU A 18 2.10 4.94 20.10
N PRO A 19 2.41 5.86 21.02
CA PRO A 19 3.27 7.00 20.74
C PRO A 19 4.66 6.54 20.28
N GLY A 20 5.17 7.14 19.21
CA GLY A 20 6.48 6.79 18.65
C GLY A 20 6.50 5.55 17.76
N SER A 21 5.40 4.81 17.61
CA SER A 21 5.34 3.73 16.62
C SER A 21 5.38 4.28 15.19
N GLY A 22 6.01 3.55 14.27
CA GLY A 22 6.09 3.94 12.87
C GLY A 22 4.71 4.13 12.22
N THR A 23 3.74 3.28 12.58
CA THR A 23 2.36 3.37 12.07
C THR A 23 1.66 4.65 12.55
N SER A 24 1.76 4.99 13.84
CA SER A 24 1.17 6.23 14.37
C SER A 24 1.74 7.46 13.65
N ARG A 25 3.07 7.50 13.48
CA ARG A 25 3.76 8.59 12.77
C ARG A 25 3.27 8.74 11.33
N LEU A 26 3.09 7.64 10.60
CA LEU A 26 2.60 7.67 9.21
C LEU A 26 1.14 8.12 9.11
N LEU A 27 0.30 7.74 10.08
CA LEU A 27 -1.09 8.16 10.16
C LEU A 27 -1.23 9.66 10.47
N GLU A 28 -0.35 10.19 11.33
CA GLU A 28 -0.33 11.61 11.72
C GLU A 28 0.28 12.53 10.65
N HIS A 29 1.19 12.00 9.83
CA HIS A 29 1.95 12.78 8.85
C HIS A 29 1.70 12.29 7.41
N PRO A 30 0.61 12.75 6.75
CA PRO A 30 0.26 12.28 5.41
C PRO A 30 1.31 12.64 4.34
N GLY A 31 2.10 13.69 4.55
CA GLY A 31 3.23 14.04 3.67
C GLY A 31 4.31 12.95 3.69
N LEU A 32 4.74 12.53 4.89
CA LEU A 32 5.71 11.46 5.08
C LEU A 32 5.24 10.14 4.46
N LEU A 33 3.96 9.78 4.66
CA LEU A 33 3.39 8.59 4.05
C LEU A 33 3.40 8.66 2.52
N ALA A 34 3.12 9.83 1.95
CA ALA A 34 3.17 10.03 0.51
C ALA A 34 4.60 9.97 -0.05
N ASP A 35 5.59 10.45 0.71
CA ASP A 35 7.01 10.32 0.35
C ASP A 35 7.44 8.85 0.34
N LYS A 36 7.17 8.09 1.40
CA LYS A 36 7.50 6.65 1.45
C LYS A 36 6.82 5.86 0.34
N LEU A 37 5.54 6.12 0.06
CA LEU A 37 4.86 5.47 -1.08
C LEU A 37 5.55 5.72 -2.44
N ARG A 38 6.16 6.90 -2.65
CA ARG A 38 6.89 7.20 -3.89
C ARG A 38 8.26 6.53 -3.91
N GLU A 39 8.95 6.53 -2.77
CA GLU A 39 10.24 5.88 -2.54
C GLU A 39 10.13 4.39 -2.85
N GLU A 40 9.27 3.65 -2.13
CA GLU A 40 9.14 2.19 -2.31
C GLU A 40 8.64 1.80 -3.71
N ALA A 41 7.80 2.63 -4.33
CA ALA A 41 7.34 2.38 -5.70
C ALA A 41 8.47 2.54 -6.73
N THR A 42 9.40 3.46 -6.49
CA THR A 42 10.59 3.64 -7.30
C THR A 42 11.55 2.48 -7.08
N GLU A 43 11.86 2.18 -5.82
CA GLU A 43 12.77 1.10 -5.44
C GLU A 43 12.27 -0.26 -5.92
N LEU A 44 10.97 -0.56 -5.80
CA LEU A 44 10.38 -1.79 -6.38
C LEU A 44 10.52 -1.86 -7.91
N GLY A 45 10.45 -0.72 -8.61
CA GLY A 45 10.63 -0.65 -10.06
C GLY A 45 12.08 -0.81 -10.50
N GLU A 46 13.03 -0.43 -9.64
CA GLU A 46 14.48 -0.47 -9.88
C GLU A 46 15.14 -1.74 -9.33
N ALA A 47 14.46 -2.50 -8.46
CA ALA A 47 14.94 -3.71 -7.84
C ALA A 47 15.42 -4.75 -8.87
N THR A 48 16.61 -5.31 -8.62
CA THR A 48 17.30 -6.22 -9.56
C THR A 48 17.40 -7.64 -9.04
N THR A 49 17.32 -7.82 -7.72
CA THR A 49 17.34 -9.13 -7.07
C THR A 49 15.96 -9.53 -6.56
N THR A 50 15.71 -10.83 -6.46
CA THR A 50 14.46 -11.35 -5.88
C THR A 50 14.25 -10.84 -4.46
N ASP A 51 15.33 -10.72 -3.67
CA ASP A 51 15.23 -10.28 -2.28
C ASP A 51 14.84 -8.81 -2.21
N GLU A 52 15.43 -7.93 -3.03
CA GLU A 52 15.01 -6.52 -3.16
C GLU A 52 13.52 -6.44 -3.55
N VAL A 53 13.10 -7.16 -4.60
CA VAL A 53 11.70 -7.16 -5.05
C VAL A 53 10.74 -7.55 -3.93
N ILE A 54 11.10 -8.55 -3.11
CA ILE A 54 10.27 -8.98 -1.98
C ILE A 54 10.20 -7.90 -0.89
N HIS A 55 11.34 -7.27 -0.56
CA HIS A 55 11.39 -6.22 0.46
C HIS A 55 10.57 -5.00 0.05
N GLU A 56 10.81 -4.45 -1.14
CA GLU A 56 10.12 -3.21 -1.54
C GLU A 56 8.64 -3.44 -1.83
N ALA A 57 8.27 -4.63 -2.31
CA ALA A 57 6.86 -5.00 -2.43
C ALA A 57 6.17 -5.08 -1.06
N ALA A 58 6.86 -5.59 -0.03
CA ALA A 58 6.31 -5.67 1.32
C ALA A 58 6.10 -4.27 1.92
N ASP A 59 7.08 -3.38 1.78
CA ASP A 59 7.01 -2.01 2.28
C ASP A 59 5.95 -1.19 1.53
N LEU A 60 5.91 -1.29 0.20
CA LEU A 60 4.87 -0.65 -0.60
C LEU A 60 3.45 -1.11 -0.20
N LEU A 61 3.26 -2.41 0.03
CA LEU A 61 1.98 -2.96 0.49
C LEU A 61 1.63 -2.47 1.90
N TYR A 62 2.60 -2.37 2.80
CA TYR A 62 2.40 -1.82 4.13
C TYR A 62 1.95 -0.34 4.07
N PHE A 63 2.67 0.52 3.37
CA PHE A 63 2.30 1.94 3.24
C PHE A 63 0.96 2.12 2.52
N ALA A 64 0.65 1.28 1.52
CA ALA A 64 -0.64 1.29 0.86
C ALA A 64 -1.78 0.98 1.84
N LEU A 65 -1.61 0.00 2.73
CA LEU A 65 -2.60 -0.33 3.77
C LEU A 65 -2.77 0.81 4.78
N VAL A 66 -1.68 1.43 5.23
CA VAL A 66 -1.75 2.63 6.11
C VAL A 66 -2.53 3.75 5.42
N ARG A 67 -2.27 3.98 4.13
CA ARG A 67 -2.97 5.01 3.35
C ARG A 67 -4.45 4.72 3.14
N LEU A 68 -4.84 3.46 2.94
CA LEU A 68 -6.24 3.04 2.83
C LEU A 68 -6.96 3.32 4.15
N ARG A 69 -6.38 2.86 5.26
CA ARG A 69 -6.94 3.05 6.60
C ARG A 69 -7.08 4.51 6.99
N GLY A 70 -6.07 5.33 6.72
CA GLY A 70 -6.13 6.79 6.91
C GLY A 70 -7.21 7.49 6.07
N ALA A 71 -7.67 6.87 4.98
CA ALA A 71 -8.81 7.35 4.18
C ALA A 71 -10.15 6.68 4.51
N GLY A 72 -10.22 5.86 5.56
CA GLY A 72 -11.43 5.13 5.94
C GLY A 72 -11.76 3.95 5.04
N ALA A 73 -10.83 3.49 4.20
CA ALA A 73 -10.96 2.30 3.38
C ALA A 73 -10.24 1.10 4.01
N ARG A 74 -10.60 -0.11 3.57
CA ARG A 74 -10.09 -1.37 4.10
C ARG A 74 -9.48 -2.22 2.99
N LEU A 75 -8.71 -3.24 3.35
CA LEU A 75 -8.17 -4.19 2.36
C LEU A 75 -9.29 -4.84 1.52
N GLU A 76 -10.43 -5.16 2.14
CA GLU A 76 -11.56 -5.79 1.44
C GLU A 76 -12.12 -4.92 0.31
N ASP A 77 -12.02 -3.59 0.44
CA ASP A 77 -12.48 -2.65 -0.59
C ASP A 77 -11.57 -2.70 -1.82
N VAL A 78 -10.26 -2.88 -1.61
CA VAL A 78 -9.28 -3.11 -2.69
C VAL A 78 -9.50 -4.47 -3.33
N GLU A 79 -9.70 -5.52 -2.55
CA GLU A 79 -10.01 -6.84 -3.09
C GLU A 79 -11.29 -6.84 -3.93
N ALA A 80 -12.34 -6.15 -3.47
CA ALA A 80 -13.57 -5.97 -4.23
C ALA A 80 -13.31 -5.25 -5.56
N GLU A 81 -12.47 -4.21 -5.56
CA GLU A 81 -12.06 -3.52 -6.78
C GLU A 81 -11.26 -4.41 -7.73
N LEU A 82 -10.32 -5.22 -7.21
CA LEU A 82 -9.56 -6.18 -8.02
C LEU A 82 -10.47 -7.25 -8.63
N ARG A 83 -11.41 -7.80 -7.86
CA ARG A 83 -12.43 -8.74 -8.37
C ARG A 83 -13.26 -8.11 -9.50
N ARG A 84 -13.72 -6.86 -9.32
CA ARG A 84 -14.44 -6.11 -10.36
C ARG A 84 -13.61 -5.93 -11.63
N ARG A 85 -12.31 -5.62 -11.50
CA ARG A 85 -11.41 -5.46 -12.66
C ARG A 85 -11.18 -6.77 -13.41
N ASN A 86 -10.99 -7.87 -12.67
CA ASN A 86 -10.74 -9.18 -13.27
C ASN A 86 -11.98 -9.73 -14.00
N ALA A 87 -13.19 -9.38 -13.54
CA ALA A 87 -14.44 -9.78 -14.18
C ALA A 87 -14.73 -9.04 -15.52
N ARG A 88 -13.97 -7.99 -15.87
CA ARG A 88 -14.21 -7.22 -17.10
C ARG A 88 -13.61 -7.93 -18.32
N VAL A 89 -14.42 -8.09 -19.37
CA VAL A 89 -13.98 -8.62 -20.68
C VAL A 89 -13.06 -7.64 -21.41
N ARG A 90 -13.26 -6.32 -21.24
CA ARG A 90 -12.35 -5.28 -21.77
C ARG A 90 -11.39 -4.81 -20.68
N ARG A 91 -10.10 -5.07 -20.90
CA ARG A 91 -9.01 -4.69 -19.99
C ARG A 91 -8.51 -3.28 -20.27
N ARG A 92 -8.06 -2.58 -19.22
CA ARG A 92 -7.40 -1.27 -19.37
C ARG A 92 -6.09 -1.46 -20.14
N PRO A 93 -5.77 -0.61 -21.13
CA PRO A 93 -4.46 -0.63 -21.78
C PRO A 93 -3.37 -0.37 -20.75
N MET A 94 -2.39 -1.28 -20.66
CA MET A 94 -1.22 -1.10 -19.80
C MET A 94 -0.13 -0.39 -20.61
N ILE A 95 -0.35 0.91 -20.86
CA ILE A 95 0.59 1.78 -21.58
C ILE A 95 1.10 2.82 -20.58
N SER A 96 2.42 2.99 -20.49
CA SER A 96 3.02 4.03 -19.65
C SER A 96 2.61 5.42 -20.13
N LYS A 97 2.46 6.38 -19.21
CA LYS A 97 2.22 7.78 -19.57
C LYS A 97 3.41 8.40 -20.31
N GLU A 98 4.62 7.85 -20.16
CA GLU A 98 5.82 8.27 -20.88
C GLU A 98 5.93 7.68 -22.30
N ALA A 99 5.07 6.70 -22.63
CA ALA A 99 5.01 6.09 -23.95
C ALA A 99 4.01 6.78 -24.89
N LEU A 100 3.57 8.00 -24.55
CA LEU A 100 2.69 8.90 -25.30
C LEU A 100 3.37 10.25 -25.49
#